data_AF-A0A7W3YD02-F1
#
_entry.id   AF-A0A7W3YD02-F1
#
_cell.length_a   1.000
_cell.length_b   1.000
_cell.length_c   1.000
_cell.angle_alpha   90.00
_cell.angle_beta   90.00
_cell.angle_gamma   90.00
#
_symmetry.space_group_name_H-M   'P 1'
#
loop_
_entity.id
_entity.type
_entity.pdbx_description
1 polymer ?
#
loop_
_entity_poly.entity_id
_entity_poly.type
_entity_poly.pdbx_seq_one_letter_code
_entity_poly.pdbx_strand_id
1 'polypeptide(L)'
;MTNDKLRRQNRVVIIILVILACCGLGIHQYFNYALKPVNPSSRRIVHVEIPKGATDHQVGLILKAKQLVRSSFVCDYYLQTHKEAGVKAGTFKLKAAYSTPQIVKILQESRESR
;
A
#
# COMPACT_ATOMS: atom_id res chain seq x y z
N MET A 1 -9.68 40.26 30.45
CA MET A 1 -9.44 38.91 29.88
C MET A 1 -7.95 38.75 29.61
N THR A 2 -7.30 37.81 30.29
CA THR A 2 -5.85 37.75 30.49
C THR A 2 -5.11 37.23 29.25
N ASN A 3 -4.19 38.06 28.71
CA ASN A 3 -3.35 37.75 27.53
C ASN A 3 -2.56 36.43 27.66
N ASP A 4 -2.31 35.96 28.88
CA ASP A 4 -1.62 34.68 29.14
C ASP A 4 -2.41 33.45 28.70
N LYS A 5 -3.75 33.51 28.73
CA LYS A 5 -4.62 32.40 28.27
C LYS A 5 -4.55 32.25 26.75
N LEU A 6 -4.52 33.37 26.02
CA LEU A 6 -4.35 33.43 24.56
C LEU A 6 -2.97 32.92 24.12
N ARG A 7 -1.88 33.31 24.81
CA ARG A 7 -0.51 32.83 24.52
C ARG A 7 -0.34 31.33 24.79
N ARG A 8 -1.10 30.77 25.75
CA ARG A 8 -1.10 29.32 26.04
C ARG A 8 -1.91 28.54 25.00
N GLN A 9 -3.05 29.07 24.57
CA GLN A 9 -3.86 28.50 23.49
C GLN A 9 -3.13 28.52 22.14
N ASN A 10 -2.47 29.62 21.76
CA ASN A 10 -1.69 29.68 20.52
C ASN A 10 -0.54 28.66 20.51
N ARG A 11 0.11 28.41 21.66
CA ARG A 11 1.14 27.36 21.76
C ARG A 11 0.57 25.97 21.48
N VAL A 12 -0.60 25.64 22.04
CA VAL A 12 -1.26 24.35 21.78
C VAL A 12 -1.66 24.22 20.30
N VAL A 13 -2.21 25.27 19.70
CA VAL A 13 -2.57 25.28 18.27
C VAL A 13 -1.35 25.08 17.37
N ILE A 14 -0.22 25.75 17.68
CA ILE A 14 1.04 25.58 16.94
C ILE A 14 1.54 24.14 17.06
N ILE A 15 1.50 23.54 18.26
CA ILE A 15 1.92 22.15 18.46
C ILE A 15 1.05 21.19 17.65
N ILE A 16 -0.27 21.39 17.65
CA ILE A 16 -1.21 20.58 16.85
C ILE A 16 -0.92 20.72 15.36
N LEU A 17 -0.66 21.94 14.87
CA LEU A 17 -0.29 22.19 13.48
C LEU A 17 1.03 21.49 13.09
N VAL A 18 2.03 21.53 13.96
CA VAL A 18 3.31 20.83 13.73
C VAL A 18 3.10 19.31 13.69
N ILE A 19 2.30 18.76 14.59
CA ILE A 19 1.96 17.33 14.58
C ILE A 19 1.23 16.96 13.29
N LEU A 20 0.25 17.75 12.86
CA LEU A 20 -0.47 17.53 11.59
C LEU A 20 0.48 17.58 10.38
N ALA A 21 1.42 18.53 10.35
CA ALA A 21 2.42 18.62 9.30
C ALA A 21 3.35 17.41 9.28
N CYS A 22 3.86 16.99 10.44
CA CYS A 22 4.69 15.78 10.57
C CYS A 22 3.93 14.51 10.17
N CYS A 23 2.66 14.38 10.59
CA CYS A 23 1.79 13.27 10.18
C CYS A 23 1.57 13.27 8.66
N GLY A 24 1.28 14.41 8.05
CA GLY A 24 1.10 14.53 6.61
C GLY A 24 2.35 14.10 5.83
N LEU A 25 3.53 14.58 6.25
CA LEU A 25 4.81 14.19 5.65
C LEU A 25 5.11 12.70 5.87
N GLY A 26 4.86 12.18 7.07
CA GLY A 26 5.06 10.77 7.41
C GLY A 26 4.17 9.84 6.58
N ILE A 27 2.89 10.18 6.42
CA ILE A 27 1.94 9.41 5.60
C ILE A 27 2.40 9.41 4.14
N HIS A 28 2.73 10.57 3.57
CA HIS A 28 3.18 10.67 2.18
C HIS A 28 4.44 9.84 1.93
N GLN A 29 5.41 9.92 2.84
CA GLN A 29 6.65 9.14 2.75
C GLN A 29 6.38 7.63 2.90
N TYR A 30 5.51 7.24 3.83
CA TYR A 30 5.14 5.85 4.07
C TYR A 30 4.45 5.23 2.85
N PHE A 31 3.50 5.93 2.22
CA PHE A 31 2.85 5.47 1.00
C PHE A 31 3.88 5.24 -0.10
N ASN A 32 4.74 6.23 -0.35
CA ASN A 32 5.75 6.12 -1.40
C ASN A 32 6.76 4.98 -1.12
N TYR A 33 7.09 4.75 0.15
CA TYR A 33 7.96 3.64 0.58
C TYR A 33 7.28 2.26 0.49
N ALA A 34 5.98 2.19 0.75
CA ALA A 34 5.20 0.95 0.71
C ALA A 34 4.86 0.52 -0.72
N LEU A 35 4.84 1.45 -1.68
CA LEU A 35 4.70 1.16 -3.11
C LEU A 35 6.01 0.63 -3.72
N LYS A 36 7.16 0.92 -3.12
CA LYS A 36 8.47 0.42 -3.59
C LYS A 36 8.59 -1.10 -3.42
N PRO A 37 9.39 -1.75 -4.27
CA PRO A 37 9.63 -3.19 -4.16
C PRO A 37 10.23 -3.57 -2.81
N VAL A 38 9.85 -4.74 -2.32
CA VAL A 38 10.38 -5.28 -1.06
C VAL A 38 11.89 -5.45 -1.18
N ASN A 39 12.33 -6.06 -2.28
CA ASN A 39 13.74 -6.25 -2.59
C ASN A 39 14.00 -6.08 -4.10
N PRO A 40 14.51 -4.91 -4.55
CA PRO A 40 14.72 -4.62 -5.96
C PRO A 40 15.76 -5.52 -6.64
N SER A 41 16.70 -6.10 -5.89
CA SER A 41 17.73 -7.00 -6.42
C SER A 41 17.30 -8.48 -6.44
N SER A 42 16.12 -8.80 -5.89
CA SER A 42 15.65 -10.18 -5.82
C SER A 42 15.18 -10.69 -7.18
N ARG A 43 15.80 -11.79 -7.64
CA ARG A 43 15.35 -12.54 -8.83
C ARG A 43 14.37 -13.67 -8.48
N ARG A 44 14.01 -13.82 -7.20
CA ARG A 44 13.15 -14.92 -6.74
C ARG A 44 11.74 -14.76 -7.30
N ILE A 45 11.32 -15.76 -8.08
CA ILE A 45 9.94 -15.89 -8.56
C ILE A 45 9.15 -16.62 -7.47
N VAL A 46 8.05 -16.02 -7.04
CA VAL A 46 7.11 -16.57 -6.07
C VAL A 46 5.78 -16.80 -6.78
N HIS A 47 5.28 -18.01 -6.67
CA HIS A 47 3.97 -18.39 -7.20
C HIS A 47 2.91 -18.02 -6.16
N VAL A 48 1.93 -17.24 -6.60
CA VAL A 48 0.80 -16.82 -5.77
C VAL A 48 -0.47 -17.33 -6.40
N GLU A 49 -1.25 -18.04 -5.60
CA GLU A 49 -2.57 -18.50 -5.98
C GLU A 49 -3.62 -17.57 -5.36
N ILE A 50 -4.48 -16.99 -6.21
CA ILE A 50 -5.58 -16.13 -5.81
C ILE A 50 -6.86 -16.97 -5.90
N PRO A 51 -7.55 -17.23 -4.77
CA PRO A 51 -8.77 -18.02 -4.78
C PRO A 51 -9.90 -17.29 -5.52
N LYS A 52 -10.83 -18.06 -6.09
CA LYS A 52 -12.00 -17.50 -6.79
C LYS A 52 -12.87 -16.72 -5.80
N GLY A 53 -13.19 -15.47 -6.15
CA GLY A 53 -13.95 -14.58 -5.28
C GLY A 53 -13.16 -13.99 -4.12
N ALA A 54 -11.83 -14.06 -4.15
CA ALA A 54 -10.98 -13.38 -3.17
C ALA A 54 -11.27 -11.88 -3.14
N THR A 55 -11.40 -11.32 -1.94
CA THR A 55 -11.52 -9.87 -1.76
C THR A 55 -10.16 -9.19 -1.87
N ASP A 56 -10.11 -7.90 -2.19
CA ASP A 56 -8.84 -7.15 -2.33
C ASP A 56 -8.00 -7.22 -1.05
N HIS A 57 -8.66 -7.20 0.10
CA HIS A 57 -8.03 -7.36 1.40
C HIS A 57 -7.36 -8.74 1.54
N GLN A 58 -8.05 -9.82 1.13
CA GLN A 58 -7.46 -11.17 1.12
C GLN A 58 -6.26 -11.25 0.19
N VAL A 59 -6.37 -10.67 -1.02
CA VAL A 59 -5.27 -10.59 -1.99
C VAL A 59 -4.07 -9.86 -1.39
N GLY A 60 -4.28 -8.69 -0.79
CA GLY A 60 -3.23 -7.92 -0.13
C GLY A 60 -2.54 -8.67 1.01
N LEU A 61 -3.30 -9.45 1.80
CA LEU A 61 -2.76 -10.31 2.86
C LEU A 61 -1.91 -11.45 2.30
N ILE A 62 -2.38 -12.14 1.25
CA ILE A 62 -1.64 -13.22 0.58
C ILE A 62 -0.32 -12.69 0.04
N LEU A 63 -0.35 -11.55 -0.66
CA LEU A 63 0.85 -10.91 -1.21
C LEU A 63 1.86 -10.52 -0.12
N LYS A 64 1.36 -10.01 1.03
CA LYS A 64 2.22 -9.66 2.18
C LYS A 64 2.83 -10.90 2.81
N ALA A 65 2.05 -11.96 3.01
CA ALA A 65 2.53 -13.22 3.57
C ALA A 65 3.64 -13.85 2.71
N LYS A 66 3.56 -13.66 1.39
CA LYS A 66 4.59 -14.10 0.42
C LYS A 66 5.76 -13.12 0.27
N GLN A 67 5.80 -12.04 1.05
CA GLN A 67 6.82 -10.97 1.00
C GLN A 67 6.95 -10.32 -0.39
N LEU A 68 5.84 -10.20 -1.12
CA LEU A 68 5.79 -9.53 -2.42
C LEU A 68 5.44 -8.06 -2.29
N VAL A 69 4.67 -7.69 -1.26
CA VAL A 69 4.35 -6.31 -0.91
C VAL A 69 4.81 -6.00 0.50
N ARG A 70 5.23 -4.75 0.73
CA ARG A 70 5.67 -4.29 2.06
C ARG A 70 4.52 -4.12 3.04
N SER A 71 3.36 -3.71 2.54
CA SER A 71 2.19 -3.43 3.36
C SER A 71 0.92 -3.94 2.67
N SER A 72 0.19 -4.81 3.37
CA SER A 72 -1.10 -5.32 2.90
C SER A 72 -2.12 -4.19 2.80
N PHE A 73 -2.10 -3.23 3.74
CA PHE A 73 -3.03 -2.09 3.76
C PHE A 73 -2.84 -1.16 2.55
N VAL A 74 -1.59 -0.83 2.21
CA VAL A 74 -1.32 0.02 1.04
C VAL A 74 -1.66 -0.72 -0.26
N CYS A 75 -1.38 -2.02 -0.33
CA CYS A 75 -1.76 -2.84 -1.48
C CYS A 75 -3.29 -2.95 -1.63
N ASP A 76 -4.00 -3.21 -0.53
CA ASP A 76 -5.46 -3.28 -0.48
C ASP A 76 -6.09 -1.95 -0.90
N TYR A 77 -5.62 -0.83 -0.33
CA TYR A 77 -6.06 0.50 -0.73
C TYR A 77 -5.80 0.78 -2.22
N TYR A 78 -4.63 0.38 -2.72
CA TYR A 78 -4.28 0.55 -4.14
C TYR A 78 -5.20 -0.26 -5.05
N LEU A 79 -5.50 -1.50 -4.68
CA LEU A 79 -6.44 -2.38 -5.37
C LEU A 79 -7.85 -1.80 -5.39
N GLN A 80 -8.33 -1.31 -4.24
CA GLN A 80 -9.66 -0.68 -4.13
C GLN A 80 -9.77 0.60 -4.95
N THR A 81 -8.71 1.40 -5.00
CA THR A 81 -8.70 2.67 -5.76
C THR A 81 -8.58 2.44 -7.26
N HIS A 82 -7.81 1.44 -7.69
CA HIS A 82 -7.53 1.15 -9.11
C HIS A 82 -8.40 0.01 -9.64
N LYS A 83 -9.63 -0.13 -9.13
CA LYS A 83 -10.55 -1.25 -9.41
C LYS A 83 -11.20 -1.21 -10.81
N GLU A 84 -10.49 -0.70 -11.80
CA GLU A 84 -10.96 -0.62 -13.20
C GLU A 84 -11.31 -2.00 -13.77
N ALA A 85 -10.57 -3.03 -13.35
CA ALA A 85 -10.88 -4.44 -13.56
C ALA A 85 -10.61 -5.19 -12.25
N GLY A 86 -11.56 -5.99 -11.76
CA GLY A 86 -11.37 -6.77 -10.53
C GLY A 86 -10.17 -7.72 -10.61
N VAL A 87 -9.60 -8.09 -9.46
CA VAL A 87 -8.51 -9.08 -9.40
C VAL A 87 -9.00 -10.41 -9.95
N LYS A 88 -8.23 -10.99 -10.88
CA LYS A 88 -8.57 -12.30 -11.43
C LYS A 88 -8.10 -13.42 -10.51
N ALA A 89 -8.89 -14.48 -10.44
CA ALA A 89 -8.51 -15.71 -9.79
C ALA A 89 -7.51 -16.47 -10.67
N GLY A 90 -6.59 -17.21 -10.04
CA GLY A 90 -5.59 -17.99 -10.78
C GLY A 90 -4.22 -17.99 -10.13
N THR A 91 -3.24 -18.54 -10.85
CA THR A 91 -1.85 -18.61 -10.39
C THR A 91 -0.99 -17.57 -11.11
N PHE A 92 -0.34 -16.71 -10.34
CA PHE A 92 0.48 -15.62 -10.83
C PHE A 92 1.94 -15.81 -10.43
N LYS A 93 2.84 -15.47 -11.35
CA LYS A 93 4.29 -15.48 -11.12
C LYS A 93 4.74 -14.06 -10.79
N LEU A 94 5.01 -13.80 -9.52
CA LEU A 94 5.40 -12.48 -9.04
C LEU A 94 6.84 -12.51 -8.51
N LYS A 95 7.51 -11.36 -8.53
CA LYS A 95 8.87 -11.21 -7.99
C LYS A 95 8.85 -10.14 -6.89
N ALA A 96 9.66 -10.32 -5.84
CA ALA A 96 9.80 -9.32 -4.78
C ALA A 96 10.46 -8.00 -5.24
N ALA A 97 11.01 -8.01 -6.46
CA ALA A 97 11.50 -6.82 -7.15
C ALA A 97 10.41 -6.01 -7.85
N TYR A 98 9.19 -6.52 -7.95
CA TYR A 98 8.06 -5.74 -8.49
C TYR A 98 7.53 -4.77 -7.44
N SER A 99 7.13 -3.59 -7.91
CA SER A 99 6.44 -2.61 -7.08
C SER A 99 4.98 -3.02 -6.89
N THR A 100 4.36 -2.54 -5.80
CA THR A 100 2.92 -2.74 -5.55
C THR A 100 2.04 -2.42 -6.78
N PRO A 101 2.19 -1.28 -7.47
CA PRO A 101 1.41 -0.99 -8.68
C PRO A 101 1.67 -1.99 -9.82
N GLN A 102 2.90 -2.49 -9.98
CA GLN A 102 3.19 -3.52 -10.99
C GLN A 102 2.51 -4.84 -10.66
N ILE A 103 2.53 -5.26 -9.40
CA ILE A 103 1.86 -6.49 -8.95
C ILE A 103 0.34 -6.37 -9.18
N VAL A 104 -0.26 -5.26 -8.77
CA VAL A 104 -1.69 -5.00 -8.98
C VAL A 104 -2.04 -5.01 -10.46
N LYS A 105 -1.24 -4.33 -11.28
CA LYS A 105 -1.42 -4.32 -12.73
C LYS A 105 -1.37 -5.73 -13.32
N ILE A 106 -0.41 -6.56 -12.91
CA ILE A 106 -0.33 -7.97 -13.35
C ILE A 106 -1.60 -8.73 -12.93
N LEU A 107 -2.06 -8.58 -11.70
CA LEU A 107 -3.26 -9.27 -11.20
C LEU A 107 -4.55 -8.89 -11.92
N GLN A 108 -4.63 -7.65 -12.44
CA GLN A 108 -5.78 -7.14 -13.19
C GLN A 108 -5.67 -7.41 -14.69
N GLU A 109 -4.50 -7.16 -15.29
CA GLU A 109 -4.26 -7.29 -16.73
C GLU A 109 -4.00 -8.71 -17.18
N SER A 110 -3.57 -9.60 -16.30
CA SER A 110 -3.32 -11.02 -16.59
C SER A 110 -4.57 -11.65 -17.20
N ARG A 111 -4.73 -11.51 -18.50
CA ARG A 111 -5.42 -12.46 -19.33
C ARG A 111 -4.56 -13.69 -19.21
N GLU A 112 -5.09 -14.73 -18.60
CA GLU A 112 -4.52 -16.07 -18.63
C GLU A 112 -3.92 -16.27 -20.01
N SER A 113 -2.59 -16.35 -20.07
CA SER A 113 -1.90 -16.73 -21.29
C SER A 113 -2.12 -18.23 -21.44
N ARG A 114 -3.27 -18.58 -22.03
CA ARG A 114 -3.67 -19.88 -22.57
C ARG A 114 -3.73 -21.07 -21.63
#